data_AF-A0A948PRR0-F1
#
_entry.id   AF-A0A948PRR0-F1
#
_cell.length_a   1.000
_cell.length_b   1.000
_cell.length_c   1.000
_cell.angle_alpha   90.00
_cell.angle_beta   90.00
_cell.angle_gamma   90.00
#
_symmetry.space_group_name_H-M   'P 1'
#
loop_
_entity.id
_entity.type
_entity.pdbx_description
1 polymer ?
#
loop_
_entity_poly.entity_id
_entity_poly.type
_entity_poly.pdbx_seq_one_letter_code
_entity_poly.pdbx_strand_id
1 'polypeptide(L)' 'MSITATELEVLKIIKQKSDLISMKELSSKARLEIGYTYMLCKSLEKQDCIGFLTRSACRITGKGKITAS' A
#
# COMPACT_ATOMS: atom_id res chain seq x y z
N MET A 1 9.08 8.98 -12.13
CA MET A 1 8.50 7.63 -12.14
C MET A 1 7.01 7.76 -11.84
N SER A 2 6.15 7.02 -12.54
CA SER A 2 4.69 7.12 -12.44
C SER A 2 4.14 5.93 -11.65
N ILE A 3 3.15 6.18 -10.78
CA ILE A 3 2.43 5.13 -10.06
C ILE A 3 1.52 4.37 -11.02
N THR A 4 1.51 3.05 -10.90
CA THR A 4 0.62 2.17 -11.67
C THR A 4 -0.81 2.18 -11.12
N ALA A 5 -1.78 1.78 -11.94
CA ALA A 5 -3.18 1.67 -11.51
C ALA A 5 -3.34 0.72 -10.31
N THR A 6 -2.57 -0.37 -10.26
CA THR A 6 -2.61 -1.34 -9.16
C THR A 6 -2.00 -0.79 -7.86
N GLU A 7 -0.90 -0.04 -7.95
CA GLU A 7 -0.32 0.65 -6.79
C GLU A 7 -1.29 1.71 -6.24
N LEU A 8 -2.01 2.42 -7.11
CA LEU A 8 -3.02 3.39 -6.72
C LEU A 8 -4.20 2.73 -5.98
N GLU A 9 -4.70 1.59 -6.49
CA GLU A 9 -5.72 0.77 -5.82
C GLU A 9 -5.27 0.34 -4.42
N VAL A 10 -4.02 -0.15 -4.30
CA VAL A 10 -3.42 -0.51 -3.01
C VAL A 10 -3.41 0.67 -2.04
N LEU A 11 -2.98 1.87 -2.49
CA LEU A 11 -2.99 3.06 -1.66
C LEU A 11 -4.40 3.46 -1.19
N LYS A 12 -5.41 3.36 -2.07
CA LYS A 12 -6.81 3.63 -1.72
C LYS A 12 -7.31 2.67 -0.64
N ILE A 13 -6.98 1.38 -0.74
CA ILE A 13 -7.36 0.36 0.26
C ILE A 13 -6.74 0.67 1.63
N ILE A 14 -5.45 1.05 1.67
CA ILE A 14 -4.76 1.40 2.91
C ILE A 14 -5.42 2.66 3.54
N LYS A 15 -5.69 3.69 2.72
CA LYS A 15 -6.33 4.95 3.16
C LYS A 15 -7.72 4.72 3.75
N GLN A 16 -8.54 3.84 3.15
CA GLN A 16 -9.90 3.55 3.64
C GLN A 16 -9.95 2.86 5.01
N LYS A 17 -8.90 2.14 5.42
CA LYS A 17 -8.98 1.24 6.57
C LYS A 17 -8.67 1.90 7.92
N SER A 18 -7.66 2.78 7.99
CA SER A 18 -7.28 3.66 9.13
C SER A 18 -5.78 3.97 9.07
N ASP A 19 -5.26 4.29 7.88
CA ASP A 19 -3.84 4.58 7.61
C ASP A 19 -2.83 3.46 7.90
N LEU A 20 -3.25 2.33 8.49
CA LEU A 20 -2.46 1.15 8.82
C LEU A 20 -3.22 -0.10 8.38
N ILE A 21 -2.52 -1.02 7.71
CA ILE A 21 -3.08 -2.30 7.31
C ILE A 21 -2.02 -3.41 7.34
N SER A 22 -2.46 -4.63 7.65
CA SER A 22 -1.61 -5.82 7.56
C SER A 22 -1.50 -6.31 6.10
N MET A 23 -0.39 -6.93 5.73
CA MET A 23 -0.19 -7.47 4.38
C MET A 23 -1.21 -8.55 4.02
N LYS A 24 -1.62 -9.39 4.99
CA LYS A 24 -2.67 -10.39 4.79
C LYS A 24 -4.01 -9.74 4.45
N GLU A 25 -4.39 -8.72 5.23
CA GLU A 25 -5.65 -8.02 5.00
C GLU A 25 -5.62 -7.22 3.70
N LEU A 26 -4.49 -6.55 3.39
CA LEU A 26 -4.31 -5.81 2.16
C LEU A 26 -4.40 -6.73 0.93
N SER A 27 -3.69 -7.86 0.95
CA SER A 27 -3.75 -8.89 -0.11
C SER A 27 -5.16 -9.42 -0.31
N SER A 28 -5.88 -9.70 0.78
CA SER A 28 -7.28 -10.15 0.73
C SER A 28 -8.21 -9.10 0.12
N LYS A 29 -8.09 -7.83 0.56
CA LYS A 29 -8.92 -6.73 0.04
C LYS A 29 -8.61 -6.38 -1.41
N ALA A 30 -7.33 -6.37 -1.78
CA ALA A 30 -6.89 -6.11 -3.14
C ALA A 30 -7.15 -7.30 -4.08
N ARG A 31 -7.50 -8.47 -3.53
CA ARG A 31 -7.63 -9.74 -4.27
C ARG A 31 -6.36 -10.08 -5.06
N LEU A 32 -5.20 -9.80 -4.45
CA LEU A 32 -3.88 -10.02 -5.02
C LEU A 32 -3.14 -11.07 -4.22
N GLU A 33 -2.22 -11.79 -4.87
CA GLU A 33 -1.31 -12.66 -4.15
C GLU A 33 -0.47 -11.88 -3.14
N ILE A 34 -0.15 -12.52 -2.00
CA ILE A 34 0.55 -11.85 -0.91
C ILE A 34 1.97 -11.42 -1.31
N GLY A 35 2.65 -12.23 -2.13
CA GLY A 35 3.98 -11.90 -2.66
C GLY A 35 3.94 -10.69 -3.61
N TYR A 36 2.94 -10.64 -4.49
CA TYR A 36 2.74 -9.51 -5.40
C TYR A 36 2.36 -8.23 -4.64
N THR A 37 1.46 -8.34 -3.65
CA THR A 37 1.09 -7.24 -2.75
C THR A 37 2.32 -6.67 -2.04
N TYR A 38 3.20 -7.54 -1.52
CA TYR A 38 4.44 -7.12 -0.87
C TYR A 38 5.37 -6.37 -1.82
N MET A 39 5.51 -6.83 -3.08
CA MET A 39 6.30 -6.13 -4.09
C MET A 39 5.75 -4.74 -4.41
N LEU A 40 4.43 -4.59 -4.55
CA LEU A 40 3.78 -3.30 -4.75
C LEU A 40 4.02 -2.37 -3.56
N CYS A 41 3.87 -2.87 -2.34
CA CYS A 41 4.15 -2.11 -1.13
C CYS A 41 5.63 -1.69 -1.05
N LYS A 42 6.57 -2.54 -1.47
CA LYS A 42 8.01 -2.18 -1.53
C LYS A 42 8.28 -1.10 -2.58
N SER A 43 7.60 -1.13 -3.71
CA SER A 43 7.67 -0.06 -4.72
C SER A 43 7.12 1.26 -4.16
N LEU A 44 5.95 1.21 -3.52
CA LEU A 44 5.32 2.38 -2.88
C LEU A 44 6.14 2.96 -1.73
N GLU A 45 6.86 2.12 -0.98
CA GLU A 45 7.80 2.56 0.07
C GLU A 45 8.99 3.33 -0.53
N LYS A 46 9.57 2.84 -1.63
CA LYS A 46 10.63 3.57 -2.36
C LYS A 46 10.15 4.93 -2.90
N GLN A 47 8.85 5.06 -3.14
CA GLN A 47 8.22 6.29 -3.60
C GLN A 47 7.75 7.18 -2.44
N ASP A 48 8.01 6.80 -1.18
CA ASP A 48 7.59 7.51 0.03
C ASP A 48 6.07 7.62 0.18
N CYS A 49 5.29 6.75 -0.47
CA CYS A 49 3.84 6.74 -0.39
C CYS A 49 3.33 5.90 0.80
N ILE A 50 4.11 4.91 1.24
CA ILE A 50 3.83 4.09 2.42
C ILE A 50 5.12 3.88 3.23
N GLY A 51 4.99 3.46 4.49
CA GLY A 51 6.09 2.99 5.31
C GLY A 51 5.74 1.68 6.01
N PHE A 52 6.68 0.73 6.05
CA PHE A 52 6.47 -0.51 6.79
C PHE A 52 6.72 -0.28 8.28
N LEU A 53 5.73 -0.59 9.12
CA LEU A 53 5.93 -0.60 10.58
C LEU A 53 6.53 -1.93 11.04
N THR A 54 6.16 -3.02 10.36
CA THR A 54 6.71 -4.37 10.56
C THR A 54 6.83 -5.07 9.21
N ARG A 55 7.44 -6.26 9.19
CA ARG A 55 7.50 -7.07 7.95
C ARG A 55 6.12 -7.44 7.39
N SER A 56 5.07 -7.37 8.20
CA SER A 56 3.72 -7.80 7.85
C SER A 56 2.67 -6.69 7.94
N ALA A 57 3.06 -5.44 8.17
CA ALA A 57 2.14 -4.30 8.25
C ALA A 57 2.76 -3.03 7.68
N CYS A 58 1.95 -2.26 6.96
CA CYS A 58 2.34 -0.99 6.37
C CYS A 58 1.34 0.11 6.68
N ARG A 59 1.86 1.34 6.71
CA ARG A 59 1.12 2.57 6.94
C ARG A 59 1.21 3.47 5.72
N ILE A 60 0.15 4.21 5.40
CA ILE A 60 0.20 5.25 4.37
C ILE A 60 0.86 6.53 4.91
N THR A 61 1.69 7.19 4.10
CA THR A 61 2.30 8.48 4.43
C THR A 61 1.40 9.64 3.98
N GLY A 62 1.74 10.88 4.36
CA GLY A 62 1.06 12.07 3.83
C GLY A 62 1.08 12.13 2.31
N LYS A 63 2.22 11.78 1.69
CA LYS A 63 2.36 11.71 0.23
C LYS A 63 1.46 10.65 -0.39
N GLY A 64 1.41 9.45 0.20
CA GLY A 64 0.52 8.39 -0.29
C GLY A 64 -0.96 8.77 -0.21
N LYS A 65 -1.37 9.51 0.82
CA LYS A 65 -2.76 10.00 0.95
C LYS A 65 -3.14 10.96 -0.18
N ILE A 66 -2.21 11.82 -0.59
CA ILE A 66 -2.40 12.77 -1.70
C ILE A 66 -2.49 12.00 -3.01
N THR A 67 -1.60 11.03 -3.23
CA THR A 67 -1.64 10.20 -4.44
C THR A 67 -2.92 9.35 -4.52
N ALA A 68 -3.45 8.91 -3.39
CA ALA A 68 -4.69 8.14 -3.31
C ALA A 68 -5.98 8.99 -3.41
N SER A 69 -5.89 10.29 -3.65
CA SER A 69 -7.04 11.20 -3.84
C SER A 69 -7.44 11.33 -5.30
#